data_AF-A0A373VE34-F1
#
_entry.id   AF-A0A373VE34-F1
#
_cell.length_a   1.000
_cell.length_b   1.000
_cell.length_c   1.000
_cell.angle_alpha   90.00
_cell.angle_beta   90.00
_cell.angle_gamma   90.00
#
_symmetry.space_group_name_H-M   'P 1'
#
loop_
_entity.id
_entity.type
_entity.pdbx_description
1 polymer ?
#
loop_
_entity_poly.entity_id
_entity_poly.type
_entity_poly.pdbx_seq_one_letter_code
_entity_poly.pdbx_strand_id
1 'polypeptide(L)'
;MKVYFRDVGNWRGHHWSCKKKYRIFWVILLLFIIFSGYYLLPEKSTDHDLGFASLELSQKESTKGNIIRIDFVNKDGEITYAIDRRYATLLRTKNEDGQIIQDQYLDENGMPTNCYGYYKIKYTYNGNKKIIMFQDSDGKPANLESGYSSIIRTFNKNGQIIQDLYFDSEMNAVPSVGGYYGIYRKYNSQGLNYESIYINAEGFPMTNTSGYAKEQYIFDENNCKIKQFYFDVNSKPVQSILGQYGEKYKYDNNGRISQITYLNKDGKPTSTKLGYTILKRNYYKDGAVKSDKYFDLEGKTVALSKGQYGIKHIGIVTLYLNKNGKIKCCIDNLLNGYPFMTVIIGFVLSMIICFLTQRLQSGMLISYIIFIIYETLMFREQGNIRSNLKLFSYAQTFLTDQRIRKDVINNIWLFVPFGAGFYAIFRKKRVWIVSLFLSILIELIQYFTGLGIAELDDIFGNTFGGIIGVLIAYGLLNRRQKEDFTERERID
;
A
#
# COMPACT_ATOMS: atom_id res chain seq x y z
N MET A 1 -17.42 -57.40 -31.52
CA MET A 1 -16.88 -56.12 -30.96
C MET A 1 -18.00 -55.12 -30.60
N LYS A 2 -19.14 -55.58 -30.06
CA LYS A 2 -20.32 -54.74 -29.77
C LYS A 2 -21.11 -55.24 -28.54
N VAL A 3 -20.41 -55.81 -27.54
CA VAL A 3 -21.03 -56.53 -26.40
C VAL A 3 -20.49 -56.10 -25.02
N TYR A 4 -19.52 -55.19 -24.89
CA TYR A 4 -18.87 -54.94 -23.58
C TYR A 4 -19.15 -53.60 -22.87
N PHE A 5 -20.06 -52.75 -23.35
CA PHE A 5 -20.46 -51.54 -22.60
C PHE A 5 -21.97 -51.28 -22.70
N ARG A 6 -22.76 -52.25 -22.25
CA ARG A 6 -24.21 -52.13 -22.10
C ARG A 6 -24.61 -52.36 -20.64
N ASP A 7 -23.95 -51.64 -19.74
CA ASP A 7 -24.43 -51.43 -18.39
C ASP A 7 -23.79 -50.15 -17.81
N VAL A 8 -24.43 -49.02 -18.07
CA VAL A 8 -24.23 -47.81 -17.27
C VAL A 8 -25.62 -47.42 -16.79
N GLY A 9 -26.00 -47.97 -15.65
CA GLY A 9 -27.24 -47.66 -14.98
C GLY A 9 -27.40 -46.15 -14.80
N ASN A 10 -28.56 -45.66 -15.22
CA ASN A 10 -29.24 -44.44 -14.79
C ASN A 10 -28.43 -43.52 -13.84
N TRP A 11 -27.52 -42.72 -14.39
CA TRP A 11 -27.18 -41.44 -13.76
C TRP A 11 -28.34 -40.47 -13.99
N ARG A 12 -29.40 -40.60 -13.19
CA ARG A 12 -30.35 -39.50 -12.99
C ARG A 12 -29.60 -38.40 -12.26
N GLY A 13 -28.92 -37.54 -13.03
CA GLY A 13 -28.33 -36.32 -12.52
C GLY A 13 -29.38 -35.61 -11.68
N HIS A 14 -29.04 -35.33 -10.42
CA HIS A 14 -29.94 -34.79 -9.41
C HIS A 14 -30.40 -33.39 -9.84
N HIS A 15 -31.41 -33.30 -10.71
CA HIS A 15 -31.85 -32.06 -11.32
C HIS A 15 -32.65 -31.27 -10.30
N TRP A 16 -31.97 -30.36 -9.60
CA TRP A 16 -32.62 -29.52 -8.59
C TRP A 16 -33.73 -28.68 -9.22
N SER A 17 -34.87 -28.59 -8.54
CA SER A 17 -35.98 -27.73 -8.97
C SER A 17 -35.54 -26.26 -9.07
N CYS A 18 -36.14 -25.50 -9.98
CA CYS A 18 -35.84 -24.07 -10.15
C CYS A 18 -35.96 -23.28 -8.83
N LYS A 19 -36.90 -23.67 -7.95
CA LYS A 19 -37.07 -23.07 -6.61
C LYS A 19 -35.90 -23.40 -5.68
N LYS A 20 -35.36 -24.63 -5.74
CA LYS A 20 -34.20 -25.05 -4.95
C LYS A 20 -32.91 -24.35 -5.44
N LYS A 21 -32.70 -24.26 -6.75
CA LYS A 21 -31.58 -23.50 -7.36
C LYS A 21 -31.61 -22.01 -6.97
N TYR A 22 -32.80 -21.40 -6.99
CA TYR A 22 -32.98 -20.00 -6.59
C TYR A 22 -32.68 -19.76 -5.10
N ARG A 23 -33.17 -20.65 -4.21
CA ARG A 23 -32.86 -20.54 -2.77
C ARG A 23 -31.37 -20.65 -2.49
N ILE A 24 -30.70 -21.62 -3.11
CA ILE A 24 -29.26 -21.80 -2.95
C ILE A 24 -28.48 -20.60 -3.48
N PHE A 25 -28.89 -20.02 -4.61
CA PHE A 25 -28.30 -18.79 -5.11
C PHE A 25 -28.36 -17.64 -4.09
N TRP A 26 -29.53 -17.38 -3.49
CA TRP A 26 -29.66 -16.32 -2.48
C TRP A 26 -28.88 -16.61 -1.20
N VAL A 27 -28.77 -17.88 -0.79
CA VAL A 27 -27.92 -18.27 0.34
C VAL A 27 -26.45 -17.99 0.03
N ILE A 28 -25.97 -18.38 -1.16
CA ILE A 28 -24.59 -18.11 -1.60
C ILE A 28 -24.33 -16.61 -1.67
N LEU A 29 -25.25 -15.83 -2.24
CA LEU A 29 -25.12 -14.38 -2.33
C LEU A 29 -25.08 -13.72 -0.94
N LEU A 30 -25.95 -14.15 -0.01
CA LEU A 30 -25.96 -13.64 1.35
C LEU A 30 -24.64 -13.95 2.06
N LEU A 31 -24.13 -15.18 1.95
CA LEU A 31 -22.82 -15.55 2.48
C LEU A 31 -21.72 -14.69 1.85
N PHE A 32 -21.75 -14.47 0.53
CA PHE A 32 -20.78 -13.63 -0.16
C PHE A 32 -20.79 -12.18 0.34
N ILE A 33 -21.97 -11.60 0.59
CA ILE A 33 -22.12 -10.25 1.19
C ILE A 33 -21.52 -10.21 2.59
N ILE A 34 -21.88 -11.19 3.44
CA ILE A 34 -21.41 -11.28 4.82
C ILE A 34 -19.88 -11.43 4.85
N PHE A 35 -19.32 -12.35 4.06
CA PHE A 35 -17.88 -12.54 4.00
C PHE A 35 -17.17 -11.31 3.42
N SER A 36 -17.71 -10.68 2.37
CA SER A 36 -17.15 -9.44 1.82
C SER A 36 -17.09 -8.35 2.89
N GLY A 37 -18.18 -8.16 3.65
CA GLY A 37 -18.21 -7.18 4.75
C GLY A 37 -17.25 -7.53 5.88
N TYR A 38 -17.19 -8.80 6.29
CA TYR A 38 -16.31 -9.29 7.35
C TYR A 38 -14.83 -9.06 7.02
N TYR A 39 -14.39 -9.42 5.81
CA TYR A 39 -13.00 -9.24 5.37
C TYR A 39 -12.61 -7.76 5.16
N LEU A 40 -13.59 -6.86 5.12
CA LEU A 40 -13.40 -5.42 5.04
C LEU A 40 -13.55 -4.71 6.40
N LEU A 41 -13.80 -5.43 7.49
CA LEU A 41 -13.80 -4.83 8.82
C LEU A 41 -12.40 -4.26 9.12
N PRO A 42 -12.32 -3.03 9.64
CA PRO A 42 -11.03 -2.45 10.00
C PRO A 42 -10.40 -3.29 11.12
N GLU A 43 -9.15 -3.69 10.94
CA GLU A 43 -8.36 -4.30 12.00
C GLU A 43 -8.09 -3.27 13.10
N LYS A 44 -7.83 -3.75 14.32
CA LYS A 44 -7.55 -2.89 15.47
C LYS A 44 -6.30 -2.07 15.17
N SER A 45 -6.46 -0.76 14.99
CA SER A 45 -5.32 0.13 14.70
C SER A 45 -4.42 0.25 15.92
N THR A 46 -3.11 0.16 15.70
CA THR A 46 -2.11 0.52 16.71
C THR A 46 -2.28 1.99 17.09
N ASP A 47 -2.34 2.29 18.40
CA ASP A 47 -2.26 3.66 18.87
C ASP A 47 -0.80 4.11 18.85
N HIS A 48 -0.44 4.87 17.83
CA HIS A 48 0.91 5.36 17.59
C HIS A 48 1.37 6.43 18.59
N ASP A 49 0.47 6.97 19.43
CA ASP A 49 0.80 7.93 20.48
C ASP A 49 0.85 7.27 21.88
N LEU A 50 0.52 5.98 22.00
CA LEU A 50 0.52 5.25 23.27
C LEU A 50 1.91 4.68 23.57
N GLY A 51 2.51 5.13 24.69
CA GLY A 51 3.83 4.67 25.16
C GLY A 51 4.86 5.80 25.22
N PHE A 52 6.13 5.41 25.32
CA PHE A 52 7.27 6.31 25.48
C PHE A 52 8.17 6.30 24.24
N ALA A 53 8.52 7.48 23.74
CA ALA A 53 9.56 7.62 22.74
C ALA A 53 10.94 7.47 23.39
N SER A 54 11.94 7.02 22.62
CA SER A 54 13.30 6.78 23.13
C SER A 54 13.98 8.02 23.70
N LEU A 55 13.58 9.21 23.27
CA LEU A 55 14.05 10.49 23.81
C LEU A 55 13.47 10.82 25.19
N GLU A 56 12.36 10.19 25.59
CA GLU A 56 11.75 10.34 26.92
C GLU A 56 12.37 9.36 27.95
N LEU A 57 13.23 8.45 27.49
CA LEU A 57 13.83 7.36 28.28
C LEU A 57 15.34 7.57 28.42
N SER A 58 15.90 7.05 29.51
CA SER A 58 17.35 6.97 29.68
C SER A 58 17.86 5.62 29.18
N GLN A 59 19.12 5.55 28.75
CA GLN A 59 19.76 4.29 28.39
C GLN A 59 20.68 3.82 29.50
N LYS A 60 20.56 2.55 29.89
CA LYS A 60 21.45 1.89 30.84
C LYS A 60 22.19 0.76 30.13
N GLU A 61 23.52 0.85 30.12
CA GLU A 61 24.38 -0.17 29.54
C GLU A 61 24.97 -1.07 30.65
N SER A 62 24.98 -2.37 30.40
CA SER A 62 25.71 -3.35 31.21
C SER A 62 26.43 -4.33 30.31
N THR A 63 27.63 -4.75 30.71
CA THR A 63 28.43 -5.71 29.95
C THR A 63 28.66 -6.97 30.79
N LYS A 64 28.37 -8.14 30.22
CA LYS A 64 28.63 -9.45 30.82
C LYS A 64 29.33 -10.34 29.80
N GLY A 65 30.62 -10.60 30.01
CA GLY A 65 31.44 -11.35 29.06
C GLY A 65 31.48 -10.66 27.69
N ASN A 66 31.08 -11.36 26.64
CA ASN A 66 31.01 -10.84 25.27
C ASN A 66 29.66 -10.19 24.90
N ILE A 67 28.72 -10.09 25.86
CA ILE A 67 27.39 -9.50 25.62
C ILE A 67 27.30 -8.12 26.26
N ILE A 68 26.94 -7.13 25.46
CA ILE A 68 26.54 -5.79 25.90
C ILE A 68 25.01 -5.75 25.89
N ARG A 69 24.42 -5.36 27.02
CA ARG A 69 22.98 -5.16 27.17
C ARG A 69 22.71 -3.67 27.33
N ILE A 70 21.87 -3.12 26.46
CA ILE A 70 21.43 -1.72 26.50
C ILE A 70 19.93 -1.74 26.75
N ASP A 71 19.51 -1.24 27.90
CA ASP A 71 18.10 -1.13 28.29
C ASP A 71 17.63 0.32 28.19
N PHE A 72 16.44 0.54 27.66
CA PHE A 72 15.70 1.79 27.85
C PHE A 72 14.99 1.74 29.19
N VAL A 73 15.18 2.77 30.01
CA VAL A 73 14.59 2.86 31.36
C VAL A 73 13.81 4.16 31.54
N ASN A 74 12.67 4.07 32.23
CA ASN A 74 11.86 5.22 32.62
C ASN A 74 12.47 5.94 33.84
N LYS A 75 11.80 7.00 34.32
CA LYS A 75 12.27 7.80 35.47
C LYS A 75 12.30 7.01 36.79
N ASP A 76 11.50 5.96 36.90
CA ASP A 76 11.44 5.08 38.07
C ASP A 76 12.51 3.97 38.00
N GLY A 77 13.29 3.92 36.92
CA GLY A 77 14.35 2.94 36.70
C GLY A 77 13.88 1.60 36.13
N GLU A 78 12.62 1.50 35.72
CA GLU A 78 12.04 0.30 35.12
C GLU A 78 12.34 0.23 33.62
N ILE A 79 12.59 -0.99 33.12
CA ILE A 79 12.80 -1.22 31.68
C ILE A 79 11.50 -0.92 30.96
N THR A 80 11.57 -0.11 29.90
CA THR A 80 10.39 0.41 29.22
C THR A 80 10.57 0.37 27.71
N TYR A 81 9.50 -0.04 27.01
CA TYR A 81 9.48 -0.15 25.57
C TYR A 81 9.53 1.22 24.89
N ALA A 82 10.54 1.44 24.05
CA ALA A 82 10.66 2.64 23.23
C ALA A 82 9.90 2.45 21.91
N ILE A 83 8.72 3.08 21.79
CA ILE A 83 7.79 2.82 20.67
C ILE A 83 8.34 3.24 19.29
N ASP A 84 9.17 4.29 19.25
CA ASP A 84 9.86 4.77 18.06
C ASP A 84 11.06 3.91 17.65
N ARG A 85 11.55 3.07 18.56
CA ARG A 85 12.62 2.11 18.31
C ARG A 85 12.10 0.68 18.13
N ARG A 86 10.92 0.39 18.65
CA ARG A 86 10.26 -0.92 18.68
C ARG A 86 11.01 -1.99 19.48
N TYR A 87 11.66 -1.58 20.57
CA TYR A 87 12.23 -2.50 21.56
C TYR A 87 12.46 -1.78 22.89
N ALA A 88 12.59 -2.54 23.98
CA ALA A 88 13.00 -2.05 25.29
C ALA A 88 14.49 -2.35 25.56
N THR A 89 14.96 -3.52 25.13
CA THR A 89 16.34 -3.98 25.35
C THR A 89 17.01 -4.39 24.05
N LEU A 90 18.25 -3.95 23.86
CA LEU A 90 19.17 -4.42 22.81
C LEU A 90 20.26 -5.28 23.45
N LEU A 91 20.36 -6.54 23.02
CA LEU A 91 21.47 -7.44 23.35
C LEU A 91 22.44 -7.51 22.18
N ARG A 92 23.69 -7.16 22.43
CA ARG A 92 24.75 -7.07 21.44
C ARG A 92 25.87 -8.05 21.78
N THR A 93 26.08 -9.02 20.91
CA THR A 93 27.12 -10.05 21.09
C THR A 93 28.36 -9.70 20.30
N LYS A 94 29.52 -9.79 20.94
CA LYS A 94 30.84 -9.60 20.34
C LYS A 94 31.57 -10.92 20.08
N ASN A 95 32.42 -10.94 19.06
CA ASN A 95 33.45 -11.98 18.91
C ASN A 95 34.69 -11.65 19.76
N GLU A 96 35.70 -12.52 19.70
CA GLU A 96 36.98 -12.36 20.41
C GLU A 96 37.74 -11.09 19.99
N ASP A 97 37.60 -10.68 18.73
CA ASP A 97 38.16 -9.42 18.20
C ASP A 97 37.40 -8.16 18.63
N GLY A 98 36.35 -8.31 19.46
CA GLY A 98 35.51 -7.21 19.94
C GLY A 98 34.51 -6.67 18.91
N GLN A 99 34.41 -7.27 17.72
CA GLN A 99 33.47 -6.93 16.67
C GLN A 99 32.06 -7.44 17.00
N ILE A 100 31.05 -6.65 16.67
CA ILE A 100 29.64 -7.01 16.91
C ILE A 100 29.20 -8.04 15.89
N ILE A 101 28.89 -9.25 16.32
CA ILE A 101 28.44 -10.36 15.45
C ILE A 101 26.93 -10.59 15.47
N GLN A 102 26.23 -10.07 16.49
CA GLN A 102 24.78 -10.20 16.57
C GLN A 102 24.17 -9.07 17.42
N ASP A 103 23.07 -8.50 16.94
CA ASP A 103 22.15 -7.66 17.71
C ASP A 103 20.80 -8.40 17.86
N GLN A 104 20.22 -8.44 19.05
CA GLN A 104 18.91 -9.04 19.35
C GLN A 104 18.04 -8.04 20.11
N TYR A 105 16.77 -7.94 19.72
CA TYR A 105 15.83 -6.95 20.23
C TYR A 105 14.75 -7.61 21.09
N LEU A 106 14.55 -7.09 22.30
CA LEU A 106 13.58 -7.61 23.26
C LEU A 106 12.58 -6.52 23.69
N ASP A 107 11.37 -6.95 24.04
CA ASP A 107 10.36 -6.13 24.70
C ASP A 107 10.69 -5.89 26.18
N GLU A 108 9.82 -5.15 26.87
CA GLU A 108 9.93 -4.81 28.29
C GLU A 108 9.91 -6.04 29.22
N ASN A 109 9.36 -7.17 28.75
CA ASN A 109 9.30 -8.43 29.48
C ASN A 109 10.52 -9.33 29.20
N GLY A 110 11.44 -8.89 28.34
CA GLY A 110 12.61 -9.66 27.92
C GLY A 110 12.32 -10.70 26.83
N MET A 111 11.16 -10.62 26.17
CA MET A 111 10.79 -11.51 25.07
C MET A 111 11.20 -10.90 23.72
N PRO A 112 11.57 -11.71 22.70
CA PRO A 112 11.91 -11.17 21.37
C PRO A 112 10.79 -10.33 20.77
N THR A 113 11.12 -9.16 20.22
CA THR A 113 10.14 -8.24 19.60
C THR A 113 10.48 -7.87 18.15
N ASN A 114 9.46 -7.51 17.38
CA ASN A 114 9.57 -7.12 15.97
C ASN A 114 10.01 -5.65 15.85
N CYS A 115 11.24 -5.43 15.37
CA CYS A 115 11.85 -4.12 15.18
C CYS A 115 11.90 -3.73 13.69
N TYR A 116 10.77 -3.72 12.96
CA TYR A 116 10.66 -3.48 11.50
C TYR A 116 10.83 -4.73 10.62
N GLY A 117 10.19 -5.84 11.01
CA GLY A 117 10.18 -7.09 10.26
C GLY A 117 11.24 -8.10 10.69
N TYR A 118 12.11 -7.75 11.65
CA TYR A 118 13.15 -8.62 12.18
C TYR A 118 13.24 -8.55 13.70
N TYR A 119 13.84 -9.58 14.29
CA TYR A 119 14.03 -9.77 15.73
C TYR A 119 15.52 -9.86 16.11
N LYS A 120 16.36 -10.25 15.15
CA LYS A 120 17.82 -10.31 15.29
C LYS A 120 18.49 -9.80 14.02
N ILE A 121 19.69 -9.27 14.16
CA ILE A 121 20.58 -8.97 13.05
C ILE A 121 21.88 -9.72 13.28
N LYS A 122 22.28 -10.54 12.31
CA LYS A 122 23.56 -11.24 12.32
C LYS A 122 24.55 -10.52 11.42
N TYR A 123 25.79 -10.44 11.89
CA TYR A 123 26.89 -9.81 11.17
C TYR A 123 27.98 -10.83 10.86
N THR A 124 28.52 -10.77 9.64
CA THR A 124 29.69 -11.55 9.24
C THR A 124 30.68 -10.63 8.55
N TYR A 125 31.94 -10.73 8.95
CA TYR A 125 33.01 -9.85 8.49
C TYR A 125 33.91 -10.61 7.52
N ASN A 126 34.22 -9.99 6.37
CA ASN A 126 35.14 -10.53 5.38
C ASN A 126 35.98 -9.38 4.82
N GLY A 127 37.14 -9.13 5.42
CA GLY A 127 38.03 -8.02 5.07
C GLY A 127 37.31 -6.67 5.19
N ASN A 128 37.22 -5.93 4.08
CA ASN A 128 36.52 -4.64 4.03
C ASN A 128 35.00 -4.76 3.78
N LYS A 129 34.44 -5.98 3.84
CA LYS A 129 33.01 -6.23 3.66
C LYS A 129 32.37 -6.72 4.96
N LYS A 130 31.14 -6.30 5.20
CA LYS A 130 30.26 -6.76 6.27
C LYS A 130 28.96 -7.25 5.68
N ILE A 131 28.61 -8.50 5.92
CA ILE A 131 27.31 -9.07 5.60
C ILE A 131 26.40 -8.80 6.79
N ILE A 132 25.22 -8.25 6.52
CA ILE A 132 24.17 -7.95 7.49
C ILE A 132 22.97 -8.79 7.12
N MET A 133 22.59 -9.74 7.96
CA MET A 133 21.43 -10.62 7.73
C MET A 133 20.37 -10.32 8.78
N PHE A 134 19.17 -9.97 8.31
CA PHE A 134 18.02 -9.74 9.17
C PHE A 134 17.32 -11.07 9.41
N GLN A 135 16.98 -11.37 10.67
CA GLN A 135 16.39 -12.65 11.05
C GLN A 135 15.03 -12.47 11.74
N ASP A 136 14.13 -13.42 11.48
CA ASP A 136 12.81 -13.50 12.11
C ASP A 136 12.89 -14.05 13.55
N SER A 137 11.73 -14.29 14.17
CA SER A 137 11.64 -14.84 15.53
C SER A 137 12.28 -16.23 15.67
N ASP A 138 12.30 -17.01 14.59
CA ASP A 138 12.85 -18.37 14.54
C ASP A 138 14.36 -18.38 14.21
N GLY A 139 14.93 -17.21 13.91
CA GLY A 139 16.34 -17.07 13.51
C GLY A 139 16.59 -17.38 12.03
N LYS A 140 15.55 -17.48 11.20
CA LYS A 140 15.69 -17.61 9.74
C LYS A 140 15.75 -16.23 9.08
N PRO A 141 16.30 -16.10 7.85
CA PRO A 141 16.31 -14.82 7.14
C PRO A 141 14.89 -14.23 7.01
N ALA A 142 14.71 -13.00 7.48
CA ALA A 142 13.44 -12.29 7.41
C ALA A 142 13.33 -11.54 6.08
N ASN A 143 12.19 -11.65 5.41
CA ASN A 143 11.90 -10.83 4.24
C ASN A 143 11.33 -9.49 4.70
N LEU A 144 12.09 -8.40 4.52
CA LEU A 144 11.69 -7.07 4.96
C LEU A 144 10.70 -6.44 3.98
N GLU A 145 9.89 -5.48 4.46
CA GLU A 145 9.04 -4.64 3.59
C GLU A 145 9.85 -3.90 2.52
N SER A 146 11.16 -3.72 2.72
CA SER A 146 12.08 -3.13 1.74
C SER A 146 12.44 -4.03 0.56
N GLY A 147 12.05 -5.32 0.58
CA GLY A 147 12.20 -6.26 -0.52
C GLY A 147 13.46 -7.15 -0.49
N TYR A 148 14.23 -7.12 0.60
CA TYR A 148 15.46 -7.93 0.76
C TYR A 148 15.56 -8.47 2.19
N SER A 149 16.41 -9.49 2.38
CA SER A 149 16.67 -10.11 3.69
C SER A 149 18.08 -9.84 4.22
N SER A 150 19.01 -9.46 3.33
CA SER A 150 20.42 -9.30 3.65
C SER A 150 21.04 -8.14 2.89
N ILE A 151 22.10 -7.55 3.46
CA ILE A 151 22.90 -6.47 2.86
C ILE A 151 24.37 -6.88 2.88
N ILE A 152 25.07 -6.77 1.75
CA ILE A 152 26.53 -6.76 1.72
C ILE A 152 26.99 -5.31 1.69
N ARG A 153 27.68 -4.91 2.75
CA ARG A 153 28.19 -3.56 2.98
C ARG A 153 29.70 -3.51 2.79
N THR A 154 30.17 -2.68 1.88
CA THR A 154 31.60 -2.48 1.60
C THR A 154 32.09 -1.17 2.20
N PHE A 155 33.26 -1.20 2.82
CA PHE A 155 33.91 -0.05 3.44
C PHE A 155 35.16 0.41 2.67
N ASN A 156 35.43 1.72 2.73
CA ASN A 156 36.72 2.26 2.33
C ASN A 156 37.75 2.14 3.47
N LYS A 157 38.99 2.59 3.20
CA LYS A 157 40.10 2.58 4.17
C LYS A 157 39.85 3.43 5.43
N ASN A 158 38.92 4.39 5.36
CA ASN A 158 38.54 5.26 6.48
C ASN A 158 37.37 4.67 7.30
N GLY A 159 36.94 3.44 7.01
CA GLY A 159 35.80 2.81 7.69
C GLY A 159 34.43 3.37 7.29
N GLN A 160 34.36 4.16 6.21
CA GLN A 160 33.10 4.72 5.71
C GLN A 160 32.43 3.75 4.73
N ILE A 161 31.10 3.76 4.71
CA ILE A 161 30.29 2.87 3.88
C ILE A 161 30.27 3.38 2.45
N ILE A 162 30.97 2.71 1.54
CA ILE A 162 30.99 3.11 0.13
C ILE A 162 29.91 2.42 -0.71
N GLN A 163 29.45 1.24 -0.29
CA GLN A 163 28.47 0.48 -1.06
C GLN A 163 27.63 -0.41 -0.16
N ASP A 164 26.32 -0.44 -0.42
CA ASP A 164 25.40 -1.48 0.05
C ASP A 164 24.84 -2.21 -1.18
N LEU A 165 24.77 -3.54 -1.14
CA LEU A 165 24.07 -4.39 -2.12
C LEU A 165 23.05 -5.27 -1.39
N TYR A 166 21.89 -5.52 -2.01
CA TYR A 166 20.74 -6.18 -1.40
C TYR A 166 20.53 -7.59 -1.92
N PHE A 167 20.18 -8.50 -1.01
CA PHE A 167 20.09 -9.93 -1.29
C PHE A 167 18.86 -10.57 -0.63
N ASP A 168 18.33 -11.60 -1.25
CA ASP A 168 17.29 -12.47 -0.69
C ASP A 168 17.86 -13.43 0.37
N SER A 169 17.03 -14.37 0.85
CA SER A 169 17.41 -15.34 1.88
C SER A 169 18.43 -16.38 1.40
N GLU A 170 18.59 -16.54 0.09
CA GLU A 170 19.51 -17.47 -0.57
C GLU A 170 20.80 -16.79 -1.03
N MET A 171 20.98 -15.51 -0.69
CA MET A 171 22.10 -14.68 -1.13
C MET A 171 22.13 -14.41 -2.65
N ASN A 172 20.97 -14.44 -3.31
CA ASN A 172 20.83 -13.91 -4.67
C ASN A 172 20.54 -12.41 -4.63
N ALA A 173 21.12 -11.65 -5.54
CA ALA A 173 20.89 -10.21 -5.62
C ALA A 173 19.43 -9.93 -6.01
N VAL A 174 18.76 -9.03 -5.29
CA VAL A 174 17.37 -8.65 -5.54
C VAL A 174 17.19 -7.14 -5.46
N PRO A 175 16.28 -6.54 -6.25
CA PRO A 175 15.99 -5.13 -6.15
C PRO A 175 15.19 -4.84 -4.88
N SER A 176 15.48 -3.71 -4.23
CA SER A 176 14.59 -3.14 -3.23
C SER A 176 13.25 -2.71 -3.84
N VAL A 177 12.27 -2.35 -3.01
CA VAL A 177 11.01 -1.73 -3.47
C VAL A 177 11.24 -0.44 -4.30
N GLY A 178 12.40 0.22 -4.11
CA GLY A 178 12.83 1.35 -4.93
C GLY A 178 13.33 0.99 -6.34
N GLY A 179 13.35 -0.30 -6.69
CA GLY A 179 13.76 -0.82 -8.01
C GLY A 179 15.27 -0.99 -8.20
N TYR A 180 16.10 -0.61 -7.22
CA TYR A 180 17.57 -0.69 -7.29
C TYR A 180 18.11 -1.79 -6.37
N TYR A 181 19.27 -2.35 -6.73
CA TYR A 181 19.93 -3.46 -6.04
C TYR A 181 20.92 -3.00 -4.97
N GLY A 182 21.23 -1.71 -4.93
CA GLY A 182 22.15 -1.17 -3.94
C GLY A 182 22.32 0.34 -4.02
N ILE A 183 23.16 0.86 -3.13
CA ILE A 183 23.52 2.28 -3.07
C ILE A 183 25.04 2.41 -2.96
N TYR A 184 25.63 3.18 -3.86
CA TYR A 184 27.02 3.62 -3.79
C TYR A 184 27.11 5.06 -3.25
N ARG A 185 28.11 5.34 -2.42
CA ARG A 185 28.21 6.57 -1.62
C ARG A 185 29.54 7.27 -1.82
N LYS A 186 29.50 8.59 -2.04
CA LYS A 186 30.70 9.44 -2.08
C LYS A 186 30.72 10.40 -0.91
N TYR A 187 31.94 10.70 -0.45
CA TYR A 187 32.19 11.50 0.73
C TYR A 187 33.06 12.70 0.37
N ASN A 188 32.79 13.84 1.01
CA ASN A 188 33.61 15.04 0.90
C ASN A 188 34.83 14.93 1.85
N SER A 189 35.69 15.95 1.84
CA SER A 189 36.88 16.01 2.71
C SER A 189 36.55 16.02 4.21
N GLN A 190 35.35 16.44 4.59
CA GLN A 190 34.84 16.43 5.97
C GLN A 190 34.23 15.07 6.36
N GLY A 191 34.20 14.10 5.45
CA GLY A 191 33.63 12.77 5.68
C GLY A 191 32.10 12.73 5.65
N LEU A 192 31.44 13.77 5.13
CA LEU A 192 29.99 13.80 4.91
C LEU A 192 29.66 13.14 3.58
N ASN A 193 28.63 12.29 3.56
CA ASN A 193 28.12 11.72 2.32
C ASN A 193 27.43 12.82 1.51
N TYR A 194 28.04 13.27 0.41
CA TYR A 194 27.47 14.34 -0.42
C TYR A 194 26.76 13.82 -1.67
N GLU A 195 26.95 12.54 -2.03
CA GLU A 195 26.29 11.91 -3.17
C GLU A 195 25.97 10.44 -2.86
N SER A 196 24.75 10.04 -3.21
CA SER A 196 24.30 8.66 -3.24
C SER A 196 23.87 8.28 -4.66
N ILE A 197 24.31 7.12 -5.13
CA ILE A 197 24.09 6.60 -6.48
C ILE A 197 23.38 5.27 -6.36
N TYR A 198 22.21 5.15 -6.96
CA TYR A 198 21.47 3.89 -7.02
C TYR A 198 22.10 2.99 -8.08
N ILE A 199 22.32 1.72 -7.73
CA ILE A 199 23.08 0.78 -8.56
C ILE A 199 22.30 -0.51 -8.84
N ASN A 200 22.61 -1.13 -9.98
CA ASN A 200 22.11 -2.45 -10.37
C ASN A 200 22.93 -3.58 -9.72
N ALA A 201 22.59 -4.84 -10.03
CA ALA A 201 23.24 -6.02 -9.45
C ALA A 201 24.74 -6.07 -9.76
N GLU A 202 25.16 -5.54 -10.91
CA GLU A 202 26.56 -5.46 -11.33
C GLU A 202 27.31 -4.25 -10.74
N GLY A 203 26.62 -3.36 -10.01
CA GLY A 203 27.19 -2.19 -9.38
C GLY A 203 27.25 -0.92 -10.24
N PHE A 204 26.60 -0.91 -11.41
CA PHE A 204 26.51 0.27 -12.28
C PHE A 204 25.32 1.17 -11.92
N PRO A 205 25.43 2.49 -12.14
CA PRO A 205 24.32 3.42 -11.88
C PRO A 205 23.04 3.05 -12.64
N MET A 206 21.89 3.11 -11.97
CA MET A 206 20.58 2.87 -12.56
C MET A 206 19.52 3.84 -12.05
N THR A 207 18.48 4.06 -12.84
CA THR A 207 17.35 4.91 -12.45
C THR A 207 16.42 4.14 -11.50
N ASN A 208 16.08 4.75 -10.37
CA ASN A 208 15.13 4.20 -9.41
C ASN A 208 13.67 4.42 -9.83
N THR A 209 12.72 3.85 -9.07
CA THR A 209 11.29 4.01 -9.34
C THR A 209 10.79 5.45 -9.24
N SER A 210 11.51 6.34 -8.55
CA SER A 210 11.22 7.77 -8.44
C SER A 210 11.72 8.61 -9.64
N GLY A 211 12.43 8.00 -10.60
CA GLY A 211 12.81 8.64 -11.86
C GLY A 211 14.22 9.23 -11.93
N TYR A 212 15.10 8.96 -10.95
CA TYR A 212 16.48 9.45 -10.94
C TYR A 212 17.48 8.38 -10.51
N ALA A 213 18.75 8.56 -10.83
CA ALA A 213 19.82 7.60 -10.52
C ALA A 213 20.78 8.08 -9.43
N LYS A 214 20.85 9.39 -9.19
CA LYS A 214 21.75 9.98 -8.19
C LYS A 214 21.04 11.06 -7.38
N GLU A 215 21.42 11.15 -6.12
CA GLU A 215 21.05 12.23 -5.22
C GLU A 215 22.32 12.94 -4.75
N GLN A 216 22.34 14.26 -4.84
CA GLN A 216 23.39 15.08 -4.23
C GLN A 216 22.83 15.90 -3.08
N TYR A 217 23.61 16.04 -2.01
CA TYR A 217 23.19 16.66 -0.77
C TYR A 217 23.97 17.94 -0.46
N ILE A 218 23.26 18.93 0.08
CA ILE A 218 23.85 20.17 0.60
C ILE A 218 23.59 20.22 2.10
N PHE A 219 24.64 20.54 2.85
CA PHE A 219 24.64 20.60 4.30
C PHE A 219 24.71 22.04 4.79
N ASP A 220 24.19 22.30 5.98
CA ASP A 220 24.46 23.53 6.72
C ASP A 220 25.76 23.44 7.53
N GLU A 221 26.07 24.50 8.27
CA GLU A 221 27.26 24.61 9.13
C GLU A 221 27.28 23.58 10.28
N ASN A 222 26.11 23.04 10.64
CA ASN A 222 25.96 22.00 11.66
C ASN A 222 25.97 20.58 11.05
N ASN A 223 26.41 20.45 9.78
CA ASN A 223 26.43 19.20 9.02
C ASN A 223 25.04 18.55 8.86
N CYS A 224 23.96 19.32 8.99
CA CYS A 224 22.60 18.84 8.78
C CYS A 224 22.23 18.98 7.29
N LYS A 225 21.63 17.93 6.71
CA LYS A 225 21.21 17.94 5.30
C LYS A 225 20.07 18.95 5.10
N ILE A 226 20.32 20.06 4.41
CA ILE A 226 19.30 21.11 4.17
C ILE A 226 18.70 21.07 2.77
N LYS A 227 19.40 20.50 1.78
CA LYS A 227 18.85 20.31 0.43
C LYS A 227 19.32 19.00 -0.19
N GLN A 228 18.55 18.53 -1.17
CA GLN A 228 18.97 17.49 -2.10
C GLN A 228 18.54 17.77 -3.54
N PHE A 229 19.26 17.22 -4.51
CA PHE A 229 18.98 17.34 -5.94
C PHE A 229 19.08 15.99 -6.66
N TYR A 230 18.31 15.84 -7.74
CA TYR A 230 18.14 14.60 -8.48
C TYR A 230 18.83 14.64 -9.84
N PHE A 231 19.55 13.58 -10.18
CA PHE A 231 20.28 13.47 -11.44
C PHE A 231 20.09 12.11 -12.11
N ASP A 232 20.19 12.10 -13.43
CA ASP A 232 20.22 10.88 -14.23
C ASP A 232 21.56 10.12 -14.10
N VAL A 233 21.67 8.98 -14.79
CA VAL A 233 22.89 8.16 -14.81
C VAL A 233 24.12 8.91 -15.33
N ASN A 234 23.92 9.94 -16.15
CA ASN A 234 24.95 10.79 -16.74
C ASN A 234 25.24 12.06 -15.92
N SER A 235 24.70 12.16 -14.69
CA SER A 235 24.82 13.34 -13.83
C SER A 235 24.18 14.62 -14.39
N LYS A 236 23.16 14.50 -15.26
CA LYS A 236 22.34 15.64 -15.69
C LYS A 236 21.15 15.80 -14.75
N PRO A 237 20.78 17.03 -14.33
CA PRO A 237 19.61 17.25 -13.50
C PRO A 237 18.35 16.68 -14.14
N VAL A 238 17.53 15.95 -13.37
CA VAL A 238 16.30 15.32 -13.85
C VAL A 238 15.15 15.58 -12.87
N GLN A 239 13.92 15.56 -13.37
CA GLN A 239 12.73 15.66 -12.52
C GLN A 239 12.41 14.33 -11.85
N SER A 240 12.04 14.37 -10.57
CA SER A 240 11.37 13.27 -9.88
C SER A 240 9.90 13.17 -10.32
N ILE A 241 9.18 12.16 -9.83
CA ILE A 241 7.79 11.84 -10.18
C ILE A 241 6.84 13.04 -10.00
N LEU A 242 7.05 13.83 -8.94
CA LEU A 242 6.27 15.04 -8.61
C LEU A 242 6.71 16.29 -9.42
N GLY A 243 7.70 16.18 -10.31
CA GLY A 243 8.14 17.24 -11.24
C GLY A 243 9.24 18.16 -10.71
N GLN A 244 9.68 18.00 -9.47
CA GLN A 244 10.77 18.76 -8.86
C GLN A 244 12.14 18.20 -9.24
N TYR A 245 13.16 19.07 -9.24
CA TYR A 245 14.57 18.69 -9.40
C TYR A 245 15.29 18.48 -8.07
N GLY A 246 14.67 18.87 -6.97
CA GLY A 246 15.25 18.77 -5.64
C GLY A 246 14.31 19.19 -4.54
N GLU A 247 14.78 19.08 -3.31
CA GLU A 247 14.01 19.34 -2.10
C GLU A 247 14.86 20.11 -1.09
N LYS A 248 14.21 21.00 -0.32
CA LYS A 248 14.79 21.69 0.83
C LYS A 248 14.07 21.28 2.10
N TYR A 249 14.81 21.04 3.16
CA TYR A 249 14.31 20.52 4.42
C TYR A 249 14.30 21.56 5.54
N LYS A 250 13.30 21.45 6.43
CA LYS A 250 13.36 21.94 7.81
C LYS A 250 13.07 20.79 8.74
N TYR A 251 13.62 20.87 9.95
CA TYR A 251 13.51 19.83 10.96
C TYR A 251 12.65 20.29 12.14
N ASP A 252 12.01 19.35 12.84
CA ASP A 252 11.39 19.58 14.15
C ASP A 252 12.45 19.48 15.26
N ASN A 253 12.03 19.70 16.50
CA ASN A 253 12.91 19.63 17.68
C ASN A 253 13.50 18.23 17.92
N ASN A 254 12.95 17.19 17.28
CA ASN A 254 13.44 15.81 17.38
C ASN A 254 14.34 15.44 16.19
N GLY A 255 14.74 16.41 15.36
CA GLY A 255 15.59 16.16 14.18
C GLY A 255 14.88 15.46 13.02
N ARG A 256 13.54 15.43 13.01
CA ARG A 256 12.74 14.82 11.94
C ARG A 256 12.30 15.88 10.94
N ILE A 257 12.14 15.52 9.67
CA ILE A 257 11.74 16.48 8.62
C ILE A 257 10.32 17.00 8.91
N SER A 258 10.19 18.27 9.28
CA SER A 258 8.92 18.95 9.56
C SER A 258 8.36 19.68 8.34
N GLN A 259 9.23 20.06 7.42
CA GLN A 259 8.85 20.73 6.18
C GLN A 259 9.74 20.31 5.01
N ILE A 260 9.11 20.08 3.86
CA ILE A 260 9.75 19.89 2.57
C ILE A 260 9.32 21.04 1.65
N THR A 261 10.27 21.70 1.00
CA THR A 261 10.02 22.70 -0.04
C THR A 261 10.61 22.20 -1.35
N TYR A 262 9.77 22.06 -2.37
CA TYR A 262 10.17 21.50 -3.67
C TYR A 262 10.88 22.54 -4.52
N LEU A 263 11.93 22.12 -5.22
CA LEU A 263 12.85 23.00 -5.92
C LEU A 263 12.87 22.74 -7.43
N ASN A 264 13.03 23.80 -8.22
CA ASN A 264 13.33 23.73 -9.65
C ASN A 264 14.83 23.43 -9.88
N LYS A 265 15.24 23.35 -11.16
CA LYS A 265 16.63 23.07 -11.55
C LYS A 265 17.64 24.08 -10.97
N ASP A 266 17.20 25.31 -10.74
CA ASP A 266 18.05 26.40 -10.22
C ASP A 266 18.04 26.47 -8.67
N GLY A 267 17.39 25.51 -8.01
CA GLY A 267 17.31 25.45 -6.55
C GLY A 267 16.35 26.46 -5.91
N LYS A 268 15.44 27.05 -6.70
CA LYS A 268 14.37 27.95 -6.23
C LYS A 268 13.08 27.17 -5.98
N PRO A 269 12.24 27.56 -4.99
CA PRO A 269 10.95 26.93 -4.75
C PRO A 269 10.08 26.88 -6.00
N THR A 270 9.40 25.75 -6.24
CA THR A 270 8.53 25.55 -7.41
C THR A 270 7.36 24.63 -7.08
N SER A 271 6.24 24.83 -7.79
CA SER A 271 5.06 23.98 -7.63
C SER A 271 5.31 22.60 -8.23
N THR A 272 4.90 21.57 -7.48
CA THR A 272 4.84 20.18 -7.98
C THR A 272 3.76 20.04 -9.05
N LYS A 273 3.76 18.91 -9.77
CA LYS A 273 2.67 18.52 -10.68
C LYS A 273 1.29 18.45 -9.99
N LEU A 274 1.28 18.28 -8.66
CA LEU A 274 0.07 18.28 -7.83
C LEU A 274 -0.36 19.70 -7.39
N GLY A 275 0.41 20.74 -7.72
CA GLY A 275 0.04 22.14 -7.55
C GLY A 275 0.52 22.82 -6.25
N TYR A 276 1.19 22.10 -5.35
CA TYR A 276 1.72 22.67 -4.10
C TYR A 276 3.25 22.78 -4.13
N THR A 277 3.79 23.73 -3.36
CA THR A 277 5.24 24.06 -3.29
C THR A 277 5.88 23.62 -1.98
N ILE A 278 5.07 23.53 -0.91
CA ILE A 278 5.52 23.20 0.44
C ILE A 278 4.65 22.09 1.02
N LEU A 279 5.28 21.06 1.56
CA LEU A 279 4.66 20.02 2.38
C LEU A 279 5.08 20.22 3.83
N LYS A 280 4.11 20.31 4.75
CA LYS A 280 4.40 20.27 6.20
C LYS A 280 3.95 18.93 6.75
N ARG A 281 4.85 18.29 7.48
CA ARG A 281 4.69 16.93 8.00
C ARG A 281 4.71 16.94 9.53
N ASN A 282 3.77 16.20 10.11
CA ASN A 282 3.76 15.90 11.54
C ASN A 282 3.89 14.39 11.75
N TYR A 283 4.38 14.01 12.91
CA TYR A 283 4.61 12.62 13.30
C TYR A 283 3.82 12.24 14.55
N TYR A 284 3.55 10.95 14.68
CA TYR A 284 3.15 10.33 15.93
C TYR A 284 4.36 10.19 16.86
N LYS A 285 4.13 9.83 18.12
CA LYS A 285 5.23 9.60 19.08
C LYS A 285 6.17 8.49 18.64
N ASP A 286 5.66 7.42 18.04
CA ASP A 286 6.46 6.32 17.48
C ASP A 286 7.24 6.67 16.19
N GLY A 287 7.19 7.93 15.75
CA GLY A 287 7.88 8.40 14.54
C GLY A 287 7.16 8.08 13.24
N ALA A 288 6.01 7.38 13.25
CA ALA A 288 5.19 7.22 12.07
C ALA A 288 4.64 8.58 11.60
N VAL A 289 4.47 8.75 10.28
CA VAL A 289 3.91 9.98 9.72
C VAL A 289 2.45 10.11 10.15
N LYS A 290 2.12 11.20 10.84
CA LYS A 290 0.77 11.48 11.34
C LYS A 290 -0.07 12.24 10.32
N SER A 291 0.51 13.27 9.71
CA SER A 291 -0.20 14.06 8.71
C SER A 291 0.73 14.83 7.81
N ASP A 292 0.33 14.96 6.54
CA ASP A 292 0.93 15.87 5.57
C ASP A 292 -0.08 16.93 5.16
N LYS A 293 0.37 18.19 5.04
CA LYS A 293 -0.46 19.32 4.60
C LYS A 293 0.25 20.09 3.49
N TYR A 294 -0.54 20.60 2.55
CA TYR A 294 -0.05 21.16 1.29
C TYR A 294 -0.23 22.68 1.26
N PHE A 295 0.83 23.39 0.85
CA PHE A 295 0.84 24.86 0.81
C PHE A 295 1.52 25.37 -0.47
N ASP A 296 1.13 26.58 -0.88
CA ASP A 296 1.82 27.36 -1.90
C ASP A 296 3.09 28.02 -1.33
N LEU A 297 3.74 28.86 -2.14
CA LEU A 297 4.99 29.52 -1.76
C LEU A 297 4.77 30.58 -0.66
N GLU A 298 3.59 31.20 -0.67
CA GLU A 298 3.16 32.21 0.30
C GLU A 298 2.71 31.59 1.63
N GLY A 299 2.63 30.26 1.70
CA GLY A 299 2.27 29.52 2.91
C GLY A 299 0.75 29.38 3.12
N LYS A 300 -0.05 29.65 2.10
CA LYS A 300 -1.50 29.42 2.09
C LYS A 300 -1.79 27.97 1.66
N THR A 301 -2.82 27.39 2.28
CA THR A 301 -3.18 25.98 2.06
C THR A 301 -3.70 25.74 0.65
N VAL A 302 -3.21 24.70 -0.02
CA VAL A 302 -3.60 24.30 -1.38
C VAL A 302 -4.48 23.05 -1.31
N ALA A 303 -5.63 23.07 -1.98
CA ALA A 303 -6.45 21.88 -2.18
C ALA A 303 -5.91 21.09 -3.37
N LEU A 304 -5.75 19.77 -3.20
CA LEU A 304 -5.45 18.87 -4.30
C LEU A 304 -6.75 18.41 -4.99
N SER A 305 -6.62 17.49 -5.94
CA SER A 305 -7.69 17.01 -6.83
C SER A 305 -8.97 16.53 -6.15
N LYS A 306 -8.86 15.83 -5.03
CA LYS A 306 -10.02 15.35 -4.24
C LYS A 306 -10.49 16.43 -3.24
N GLY A 307 -10.10 17.70 -3.41
CA GLY A 307 -10.46 18.81 -2.53
C GLY A 307 -9.85 18.71 -1.12
N GLN A 308 -8.78 17.92 -0.97
CA GLN A 308 -8.06 17.70 0.28
C GLN A 308 -6.91 18.70 0.41
N TYR A 309 -6.78 19.31 1.59
CA TYR A 309 -5.69 20.23 1.93
C TYR A 309 -4.53 19.53 2.66
N GLY A 310 -4.70 18.24 2.90
CA GLY A 310 -3.76 17.39 3.58
C GLY A 310 -4.33 15.99 3.74
N ILE A 311 -3.51 15.11 4.30
CA ILE A 311 -3.86 13.74 4.64
C ILE A 311 -3.45 13.46 6.08
N LYS A 312 -4.18 12.56 6.74
CA LYS A 312 -3.87 12.02 8.06
C LYS A 312 -3.83 10.51 7.98
N HIS A 313 -2.78 9.90 8.50
CA HIS A 313 -2.66 8.45 8.58
C HIS A 313 -3.17 7.96 9.93
N ILE A 314 -3.98 6.91 9.96
CA ILE A 314 -4.46 6.24 11.17
C ILE A 314 -4.27 4.73 10.94
N GLY A 315 -3.17 4.17 11.47
CA GLY A 315 -2.71 2.85 11.08
C GLY A 315 -2.48 2.78 9.57
N ILE A 316 -3.14 1.84 8.90
CA ILE A 316 -3.06 1.70 7.43
C ILE A 316 -4.02 2.62 6.66
N VAL A 317 -4.91 3.34 7.35
CA VAL A 317 -5.95 4.16 6.72
C VAL A 317 -5.43 5.57 6.48
N THR A 318 -5.66 6.10 5.27
CA THR A 318 -5.38 7.50 4.93
C THR A 318 -6.69 8.28 4.80
N LEU A 319 -6.83 9.34 5.58
CA LEU A 319 -8.01 10.22 5.59
C LEU A 319 -7.65 11.62 5.10
N TYR A 320 -8.48 12.18 4.24
CA TYR A 320 -8.36 13.52 3.71
C TYR A 320 -8.73 14.58 4.75
N LEU A 321 -7.98 15.68 4.76
CA LEU A 321 -8.19 16.81 5.64
C LEU A 321 -8.82 17.99 4.88
N ASN A 322 -9.73 18.70 5.54
CA ASN A 322 -10.27 19.97 5.06
C ASN A 322 -9.28 21.13 5.31
N LYS A 323 -9.64 22.33 4.87
CA LYS A 323 -8.82 23.56 5.01
C LYS A 323 -8.39 23.85 6.45
N ASN A 324 -9.22 23.48 7.43
CA ASN A 324 -8.97 23.70 8.85
C ASN A 324 -8.12 22.57 9.48
N GLY A 325 -7.70 21.58 8.70
CA GLY A 325 -6.94 20.41 9.16
C GLY A 325 -7.78 19.39 9.94
N LYS A 326 -9.12 19.45 9.87
CA LYS A 326 -10.02 18.41 10.40
C LYS A 326 -10.31 17.36 9.33
N ILE A 327 -10.72 16.16 9.75
CA ILE A 327 -11.14 15.09 8.83
C ILE A 327 -12.26 15.63 7.93
N LYS A 328 -12.07 15.54 6.62
CA LYS A 328 -13.04 15.98 5.61
C LYS A 328 -14.24 15.04 5.62
N CYS A 329 -15.46 15.58 5.57
CA CYS A 329 -16.65 14.77 5.34
C CYS A 329 -16.79 14.53 3.83
N CYS A 330 -16.34 13.38 3.34
CA CYS A 330 -16.51 12.97 1.93
C CYS A 330 -16.58 11.45 1.81
N ILE A 331 -17.06 10.98 0.65
CA ILE A 331 -17.21 9.56 0.35
C ILE A 331 -15.88 8.82 0.46
N ASP A 332 -14.77 9.41 -0.01
CA ASP A 332 -13.44 8.80 0.08
C ASP A 332 -13.07 8.49 1.54
N ASN A 333 -13.35 9.42 2.47
CA ASN A 333 -13.05 9.22 3.89
C ASN A 333 -13.98 8.21 4.55
N LEU A 334 -15.25 8.16 4.14
CA LEU A 334 -16.19 7.13 4.61
C LEU A 334 -15.70 5.75 4.19
N LEU A 335 -15.34 5.57 2.91
CA LEU A 335 -14.90 4.29 2.34
C LEU A 335 -13.48 3.91 2.79
N ASN A 336 -12.61 4.88 3.06
CA ASN A 336 -11.29 4.61 3.61
C ASN A 336 -11.34 4.23 5.09
N GLY A 337 -12.15 4.93 5.88
CA GLY A 337 -12.34 4.62 7.30
C GLY A 337 -13.17 3.37 7.56
N TYR A 338 -14.17 3.11 6.72
CA TYR A 338 -15.08 1.98 6.84
C TYR A 338 -15.22 1.24 5.50
N PRO A 339 -14.21 0.45 5.09
CA PRO A 339 -14.21 -0.20 3.79
C PRO A 339 -15.44 -1.07 3.53
N PHE A 340 -15.98 -1.74 4.55
CA PHE A 340 -17.19 -2.56 4.41
C PHE A 340 -18.43 -1.78 3.91
N MET A 341 -18.43 -0.44 4.01
CA MET A 341 -19.50 0.38 3.46
C MET A 341 -19.62 0.25 1.93
N THR A 342 -18.55 -0.12 1.21
CA THR A 342 -18.62 -0.36 -0.25
C THR A 342 -19.61 -1.48 -0.58
N VAL A 343 -19.60 -2.55 0.21
CA VAL A 343 -20.52 -3.70 0.09
C VAL A 343 -21.96 -3.27 0.31
N ILE A 344 -22.21 -2.52 1.39
CA ILE A 344 -23.55 -2.05 1.76
C ILE A 344 -24.09 -1.11 0.68
N ILE A 345 -23.31 -0.09 0.31
CA ILE A 345 -23.70 0.89 -0.70
C ILE A 345 -23.91 0.20 -2.05
N GLY A 346 -22.99 -0.66 -2.49
CA GLY A 346 -23.12 -1.39 -3.75
C GLY A 346 -24.37 -2.27 -3.80
N PHE A 347 -24.66 -2.99 -2.72
CA PHE A 347 -25.88 -3.79 -2.65
C PHE A 347 -27.15 -2.93 -2.68
N VAL A 348 -27.19 -1.85 -1.89
CA VAL A 348 -28.35 -0.94 -1.83
C VAL A 348 -28.58 -0.24 -3.17
N LEU A 349 -27.55 0.26 -3.84
CA LEU A 349 -27.66 0.86 -5.17
C LEU A 349 -28.20 -0.15 -6.20
N SER A 350 -27.76 -1.41 -6.11
CA SER A 350 -28.25 -2.50 -6.97
C SER A 350 -29.73 -2.82 -6.73
N MET A 351 -30.21 -2.69 -5.50
CA MET A 351 -31.64 -2.80 -5.22
C MET A 351 -32.39 -1.60 -5.75
N ILE A 352 -31.97 -0.38 -5.42
CA ILE A 352 -32.65 0.87 -5.82
C ILE A 352 -32.86 0.91 -7.33
N ILE A 353 -31.82 0.65 -8.13
CA ILE A 353 -31.93 0.72 -9.59
C ILE A 353 -32.98 -0.25 -10.15
N CYS A 354 -33.22 -1.39 -9.50
CA CYS A 354 -34.25 -2.34 -9.91
C CYS A 354 -35.68 -1.80 -9.72
N PHE A 355 -35.90 -0.86 -8.79
CA PHE A 355 -37.23 -0.33 -8.47
C PHE A 355 -37.53 1.02 -9.15
N LEU A 356 -36.56 1.61 -9.84
CA LEU A 356 -36.72 2.88 -10.56
C LEU A 356 -37.44 2.71 -11.91
N THR A 357 -38.00 3.81 -12.43
CA THR A 357 -38.51 3.88 -13.80
C THR A 357 -37.36 3.82 -14.82
N GLN A 358 -37.65 3.39 -16.05
CA GLN A 358 -36.61 3.21 -17.07
C GLN A 358 -35.79 4.49 -17.34
N ARG A 359 -36.41 5.68 -17.30
CA ARG A 359 -35.71 6.96 -17.46
C ARG A 359 -34.72 7.20 -16.31
N LEU A 360 -35.14 6.94 -15.07
CA LEU A 360 -34.30 7.09 -13.88
C LEU A 360 -33.20 6.03 -13.82
N GLN A 361 -33.47 4.79 -14.26
CA GLN A 361 -32.47 3.73 -14.40
C GLN A 361 -31.34 4.17 -15.33
N SER A 362 -31.67 4.66 -16.52
CA SER A 362 -30.68 5.15 -17.48
C SER A 362 -29.87 6.32 -16.92
N GLY A 363 -30.53 7.30 -16.29
CA GLY A 363 -29.83 8.43 -15.66
C GLY A 363 -28.87 8.00 -14.56
N MET A 364 -29.31 7.11 -13.67
CA MET A 364 -28.48 6.56 -12.59
C MET A 364 -27.31 5.76 -13.15
N LEU A 365 -27.53 4.91 -14.16
CA LEU A 365 -26.47 4.12 -14.80
C LEU A 365 -25.43 5.02 -15.46
N ILE A 366 -25.84 6.08 -16.18
CA ILE A 366 -24.92 7.05 -16.78
C ILE A 366 -24.08 7.74 -15.70
N SER A 367 -24.72 8.21 -14.63
CA SER A 367 -23.99 8.84 -13.50
C SER A 367 -23.00 7.87 -12.85
N TYR A 368 -23.35 6.59 -12.76
CA TYR A 368 -22.51 5.55 -12.18
C TYR A 368 -21.33 5.18 -13.10
N ILE A 369 -21.52 5.18 -14.41
CA ILE A 369 -20.42 5.01 -15.39
C ILE A 369 -19.41 6.14 -15.24
N ILE A 370 -19.89 7.39 -15.12
CA ILE A 370 -19.01 8.55 -14.89
C ILE A 370 -18.24 8.37 -13.56
N PHE A 371 -18.91 7.89 -12.51
CA PHE A 371 -18.28 7.59 -11.22
C PHE A 371 -17.21 6.49 -11.34
N ILE A 372 -17.45 5.39 -12.05
CA ILE A 372 -16.46 4.33 -12.28
C ILE A 372 -15.24 4.90 -13.01
N ILE A 373 -15.45 5.63 -14.11
CA ILE A 373 -14.37 6.26 -14.89
C ILE A 373 -13.57 7.22 -14.00
N TYR A 374 -14.27 8.00 -13.17
CA TYR A 374 -13.64 8.90 -12.21
C TYR A 374 -12.76 8.16 -11.20
N GLU A 375 -13.25 7.11 -10.52
CA GLU A 375 -12.46 6.39 -9.51
C GLU A 375 -11.33 5.53 -10.12
N THR A 376 -11.52 5.03 -11.34
CA THR A 376 -10.54 4.13 -11.99
C THR A 376 -9.46 4.86 -12.78
N LEU A 377 -9.74 6.05 -13.31
CA LEU A 377 -8.81 6.79 -14.18
C LEU A 377 -8.40 8.17 -13.64
N MET A 378 -9.31 8.91 -13.00
CA MET A 378 -9.00 10.29 -12.59
C MET A 378 -8.13 10.29 -11.33
N PHE A 379 -7.00 11.00 -11.41
CA PHE A 379 -6.09 11.26 -10.29
C PHE A 379 -5.28 10.07 -9.76
N ARG A 380 -5.11 9.00 -10.56
CA ARG A 380 -4.05 8.03 -10.29
C ARG A 380 -2.68 8.64 -10.58
N GLU A 381 -1.70 8.31 -9.73
CA GLU A 381 -0.32 8.74 -9.91
C GLU A 381 0.29 7.99 -11.11
N GLN A 382 1.07 8.70 -11.92
CA GLN A 382 1.81 8.08 -13.02
C GLN A 382 2.97 7.27 -12.45
N GLY A 383 2.98 5.96 -12.74
CA GLY A 383 4.01 5.03 -12.29
C GLY A 383 4.89 4.52 -13.41
N ASN A 384 6.10 4.06 -13.08
CA ASN A 384 7.01 3.40 -14.03
C ASN A 384 6.60 1.95 -14.34
N ILE A 385 5.87 1.30 -13.42
CA ILE A 385 5.30 -0.03 -13.62
C ILE A 385 3.99 0.11 -14.36
N ARG A 386 3.94 -0.38 -15.61
CA ARG A 386 2.77 -0.23 -16.48
C ARG A 386 1.72 -1.31 -16.32
N SER A 387 2.10 -2.51 -15.89
CA SER A 387 1.15 -3.63 -15.81
C SER A 387 1.59 -4.75 -14.87
N ASN A 388 0.59 -5.40 -14.26
CA ASN A 388 0.70 -6.72 -13.62
C ASN A 388 -0.23 -7.69 -14.37
N LEU A 389 0.35 -8.55 -15.20
CA LEU A 389 -0.38 -9.52 -16.02
C LEU A 389 -0.46 -10.91 -15.39
N LYS A 390 0.03 -11.08 -14.15
CA LYS A 390 -0.06 -12.35 -13.44
C LYS A 390 -1.44 -12.50 -12.83
N LEU A 391 -2.23 -13.43 -13.35
CA LEU A 391 -3.54 -13.74 -12.79
C LEU A 391 -3.42 -14.33 -11.38
N PHE A 392 -4.26 -13.85 -10.48
CA PHE A 392 -4.30 -14.10 -9.04
C PHE A 392 -2.98 -13.82 -8.34
N SER A 393 -2.32 -12.72 -8.73
CA SER A 393 -1.07 -12.28 -8.11
C SER A 393 -1.21 -12.06 -6.60
N TYR A 394 -2.41 -11.67 -6.15
CA TYR A 394 -2.77 -11.46 -4.76
C TYR A 394 -3.07 -12.73 -3.95
N ALA A 395 -3.16 -13.92 -4.55
CA ALA A 395 -3.71 -15.10 -3.88
C ALA A 395 -2.98 -15.49 -2.58
N GLN A 396 -1.66 -15.35 -2.56
CA GLN A 396 -0.83 -15.69 -1.40
C GLN A 396 -0.91 -14.64 -0.29
N THR A 397 -1.23 -13.39 -0.62
CA THR A 397 -1.23 -12.26 0.31
C THR A 397 -2.63 -11.81 0.71
N PHE A 398 -3.69 -12.32 0.06
CA PHE A 398 -5.07 -11.90 0.30
C PHE A 398 -5.50 -12.01 1.77
N LEU A 399 -5.08 -13.06 2.48
CA LEU A 399 -5.46 -13.25 3.88
C LEU A 399 -4.56 -12.46 4.85
N THR A 400 -3.35 -12.10 4.44
CA THR A 400 -2.33 -11.48 5.29
C THR A 400 -2.23 -9.97 5.10
N ASP A 401 -2.53 -9.45 3.92
CA ASP A 401 -2.44 -8.03 3.58
C ASP A 401 -3.84 -7.42 3.40
N GLN A 402 -4.22 -6.58 4.37
CA GLN A 402 -5.51 -5.91 4.37
C GLN A 402 -5.68 -4.94 3.19
N ARG A 403 -4.61 -4.33 2.67
CA ARG A 403 -4.69 -3.39 1.53
C ARG A 403 -5.08 -4.14 0.27
N ILE A 404 -4.36 -5.22 -0.01
CA ILE A 404 -4.64 -6.11 -1.15
C ILE A 404 -6.06 -6.67 -1.05
N ARG A 405 -6.45 -7.15 0.13
CA ARG A 405 -7.80 -7.66 0.39
C ARG A 405 -8.88 -6.61 0.12
N LYS A 406 -8.66 -5.37 0.58
CA LYS A 406 -9.56 -4.24 0.36
C LYS A 406 -9.71 -3.93 -1.12
N ASP A 407 -8.61 -3.88 -1.86
CA ASP A 407 -8.61 -3.52 -3.28
C ASP A 407 -9.37 -4.56 -4.11
N VAL A 408 -9.09 -5.85 -3.90
CA VAL A 408 -9.78 -6.96 -4.59
C VAL A 408 -11.30 -6.92 -4.35
N ILE A 409 -11.73 -6.76 -3.10
CA ILE A 409 -13.17 -6.76 -2.77
C ILE A 409 -13.84 -5.50 -3.33
N ASN A 410 -13.19 -4.34 -3.26
CA ASN A 410 -13.73 -3.09 -3.78
C ASN A 410 -13.90 -3.11 -5.31
N ASN A 411 -12.97 -3.70 -6.05
CA ASN A 411 -13.07 -3.84 -7.51
C ASN A 411 -14.30 -4.67 -7.90
N ILE A 412 -14.55 -5.79 -7.21
CA ILE A 412 -15.77 -6.59 -7.41
C ILE A 412 -17.01 -5.72 -7.12
N TRP A 413 -17.10 -5.11 -5.94
CA TRP A 413 -18.29 -4.38 -5.50
C TRP A 413 -18.57 -3.11 -6.31
N LEU A 414 -17.54 -2.48 -6.89
CA LEU A 414 -17.67 -1.35 -7.80
C LEU A 414 -18.52 -1.71 -9.03
N PHE A 415 -18.43 -2.94 -9.54
CA PHE A 415 -19.15 -3.36 -10.75
C PHE A 415 -20.52 -4.01 -10.48
N VAL A 416 -20.88 -4.29 -9.22
CA VAL A 416 -22.18 -4.90 -8.87
C VAL A 416 -23.37 -3.99 -9.25
N PRO A 417 -23.42 -2.69 -8.87
CA PRO A 417 -24.51 -1.81 -9.30
C PRO A 417 -24.56 -1.61 -10.82
N PHE A 418 -23.41 -1.61 -11.47
CA PHE A 418 -23.30 -1.48 -12.92
C PHE A 418 -23.96 -2.67 -13.63
N GLY A 419 -23.63 -3.90 -13.25
CA GLY A 419 -24.26 -5.11 -13.79
C GLY A 419 -25.77 -5.16 -13.53
N ALA A 420 -26.19 -4.77 -12.31
CA ALA A 420 -27.60 -4.70 -11.94
C ALA A 420 -28.37 -3.69 -12.80
N GLY A 421 -27.81 -2.49 -13.03
CA GLY A 421 -28.41 -1.45 -13.87
C GLY A 421 -28.59 -1.88 -15.32
N PHE A 422 -27.56 -2.47 -15.92
CA PHE A 422 -27.65 -3.00 -17.29
C PHE A 422 -28.72 -4.08 -17.41
N TYR A 423 -28.81 -5.00 -16.44
CA TYR A 423 -29.89 -5.99 -16.46
C TYR A 423 -31.26 -5.35 -16.26
N ALA A 424 -31.39 -4.39 -15.35
CA ALA A 424 -32.66 -3.72 -15.07
C ALA A 424 -33.26 -3.04 -16.31
N ILE A 425 -32.42 -2.46 -17.17
CA ILE A 425 -32.81 -1.80 -18.42
C ILE A 425 -33.07 -2.80 -19.55
N PHE A 426 -32.13 -3.72 -19.83
CA PHE A 426 -32.18 -4.55 -21.03
C PHE A 426 -32.80 -5.94 -20.85
N ARG A 427 -32.90 -6.42 -19.60
CA ARG A 427 -33.50 -7.72 -19.21
C ARG A 427 -32.89 -8.96 -19.87
N LYS A 428 -31.69 -8.86 -20.46
CA LYS A 428 -30.96 -9.98 -21.07
C LYS A 428 -29.86 -10.50 -20.15
N LYS A 429 -29.75 -11.82 -19.98
CA LYS A 429 -28.72 -12.42 -19.11
C LYS A 429 -27.28 -12.15 -19.57
N ARG A 430 -27.03 -11.98 -20.88
CA ARG A 430 -25.69 -11.76 -21.44
C ARG A 430 -25.15 -10.34 -21.28
N VAL A 431 -25.88 -9.43 -20.62
CA VAL A 431 -25.44 -8.03 -20.44
C VAL A 431 -24.20 -7.90 -19.53
N TRP A 432 -23.83 -8.95 -18.78
CA TRP A 432 -22.58 -8.98 -18.01
C TRP A 432 -21.34 -8.81 -18.89
N ILE A 433 -21.42 -9.11 -20.20
CA ILE A 433 -20.33 -8.91 -21.17
C ILE A 433 -19.91 -7.43 -21.24
N VAL A 434 -20.83 -6.50 -20.95
CA VAL A 434 -20.51 -5.06 -20.92
C VAL A 434 -19.52 -4.74 -19.80
N SER A 435 -19.59 -5.43 -18.66
CA SER A 435 -18.63 -5.28 -17.56
C SER A 435 -17.23 -5.71 -17.97
N LEU A 436 -17.12 -6.81 -18.72
CA LEU A 436 -15.84 -7.27 -19.27
C LEU A 436 -15.24 -6.24 -20.22
N PHE A 437 -16.03 -5.73 -21.17
CA PHE A 437 -15.54 -4.72 -22.11
C PHE A 437 -15.14 -3.42 -21.44
N LEU A 438 -15.94 -2.93 -20.47
CA LEU A 438 -15.59 -1.72 -19.74
C LEU A 438 -14.32 -1.92 -18.92
N SER A 439 -14.15 -3.07 -18.27
CA SER A 439 -12.92 -3.34 -17.52
C SER A 439 -11.69 -3.44 -18.43
N ILE A 440 -11.78 -4.13 -19.56
CA ILE A 440 -10.69 -4.17 -20.55
C ILE A 440 -10.35 -2.76 -21.03
N LEU A 441 -11.36 -1.93 -21.30
CA LEU A 441 -11.14 -0.55 -21.73
C LEU A 441 -10.38 0.26 -20.66
N ILE A 442 -10.78 0.13 -19.39
CA ILE A 442 -10.11 0.82 -18.27
C ILE A 442 -8.64 0.38 -18.19
N GLU A 443 -8.36 -0.93 -18.17
CA GLU A 443 -6.99 -1.44 -18.08
C GLU A 443 -6.13 -1.04 -19.30
N LEU A 444 -6.71 -1.05 -20.51
CA LEU A 444 -6.01 -0.59 -21.71
C LEU A 444 -5.66 0.89 -21.61
N ILE A 445 -6.58 1.73 -21.12
CA ILE A 445 -6.30 3.15 -20.90
C ILE A 445 -5.17 3.30 -19.88
N GLN A 446 -5.22 2.60 -18.76
CA GLN A 446 -4.16 2.65 -17.73
C GLN A 446 -2.81 2.20 -18.31
N TYR A 447 -2.78 1.13 -19.09
CA TYR A 447 -1.57 0.62 -19.74
C TYR A 447 -0.93 1.64 -20.71
N PHE A 448 -1.74 2.27 -21.57
CA PHE A 448 -1.23 3.22 -22.57
C PHE A 448 -0.91 4.59 -21.99
N THR A 449 -1.67 5.05 -21.00
CA THR A 449 -1.47 6.37 -20.37
C THR A 449 -0.46 6.34 -19.22
N GLY A 450 -0.17 5.16 -18.67
CA GLY A 450 0.63 5.00 -17.45
C GLY A 450 -0.05 5.52 -16.19
N LEU A 451 -1.38 5.73 -16.23
CA LEU A 451 -2.17 6.15 -15.06
C LEU A 451 -2.46 4.93 -14.19
N GLY A 452 -1.77 4.80 -13.05
CA GLY A 452 -1.83 3.59 -12.23
C GLY A 452 -1.14 2.38 -12.89
N ILE A 453 -1.47 1.19 -12.41
CA ILE A 453 -0.96 -0.09 -12.90
C ILE A 453 -2.13 -0.81 -13.57
N ALA A 454 -1.95 -1.27 -14.80
CA ALA A 454 -2.96 -2.11 -15.46
C ALA A 454 -2.89 -3.55 -14.91
N GLU A 455 -3.97 -4.07 -14.36
CA GLU A 455 -4.00 -5.33 -13.63
C GLU A 455 -4.97 -6.33 -14.25
N LEU A 456 -4.45 -7.50 -14.64
CA LEU A 456 -5.31 -8.57 -15.18
C LEU A 456 -6.33 -9.06 -14.13
N ASP A 457 -5.96 -8.96 -12.85
CA ASP A 457 -6.80 -9.28 -11.71
C ASP A 457 -8.05 -8.39 -11.61
N ASP A 458 -7.93 -7.12 -12.02
CA ASP A 458 -9.04 -6.16 -12.00
C ASP A 458 -10.07 -6.47 -13.07
N ILE A 459 -9.64 -6.93 -14.26
CA ILE A 459 -10.54 -7.43 -15.32
C ILE A 459 -11.41 -8.56 -14.79
N PHE A 460 -10.81 -9.50 -14.05
CA PHE A 460 -11.54 -10.60 -13.45
C PHE A 460 -12.52 -10.12 -12.38
N GLY A 461 -12.05 -9.31 -11.42
CA GLY A 461 -12.86 -8.80 -10.31
C GLY A 461 -14.07 -7.99 -10.78
N ASN A 462 -13.84 -7.03 -11.69
CA ASN A 462 -14.87 -6.17 -12.25
C ASN A 462 -15.90 -6.98 -13.06
N THR A 463 -15.46 -7.95 -13.87
CA THR A 463 -16.36 -8.83 -14.62
C THR A 463 -17.21 -9.68 -13.67
N PHE A 464 -16.60 -10.23 -12.62
CA PHE A 464 -17.29 -11.01 -11.61
C PHE A 464 -18.35 -10.19 -10.86
N GLY A 465 -18.01 -8.95 -10.49
CA GLY A 465 -18.96 -7.97 -9.93
C GLY A 465 -20.16 -7.73 -10.85
N GLY A 466 -19.91 -7.53 -12.15
CA GLY A 466 -20.94 -7.40 -13.16
C GLY A 466 -21.91 -8.59 -13.22
N ILE A 467 -21.38 -9.81 -13.17
CA ILE A 467 -22.18 -11.05 -13.12
C ILE A 467 -23.05 -11.08 -11.87
N ILE A 468 -22.49 -10.78 -10.69
CA ILE A 468 -23.24 -10.72 -9.44
C ILE A 468 -24.39 -9.70 -9.54
N GLY A 469 -24.12 -8.52 -10.07
CA GLY A 469 -25.12 -7.48 -10.30
C GLY A 469 -26.28 -7.95 -11.18
N VAL A 470 -25.97 -8.60 -12.31
CA VAL A 470 -26.98 -9.19 -13.19
C VAL A 470 -27.82 -10.24 -12.46
N LEU A 471 -27.20 -11.09 -11.64
CA LEU A 471 -27.90 -12.13 -10.89
C LEU A 471 -28.81 -11.56 -9.79
N ILE A 472 -28.38 -10.50 -9.09
CA ILE A 472 -29.19 -9.76 -8.12
C ILE A 472 -30.44 -9.20 -8.81
N ALA A 473 -30.25 -8.45 -9.89
CA ALA A 473 -31.35 -7.82 -10.60
C ALA A 473 -32.29 -8.86 -11.25
N TYR A 474 -31.74 -9.95 -11.80
CA TYR A 474 -32.50 -11.10 -12.28
C TYR A 474 -33.38 -11.70 -11.18
N GLY A 475 -32.82 -11.87 -9.98
CA GLY A 475 -33.51 -12.46 -8.84
C GLY A 475 -34.65 -11.58 -8.31
N LEU A 476 -34.44 -10.27 -8.25
CA LEU A 476 -35.42 -9.29 -7.76
C LEU A 476 -36.56 -9.08 -8.75
N LEU A 477 -36.22 -8.87 -10.02
CA LEU A 477 -37.20 -8.41 -11.01
C LEU A 477 -38.10 -9.52 -11.56
N ASN A 478 -37.61 -10.77 -11.60
CA ASN A 478 -38.45 -11.90 -12.04
C ASN A 478 -39.35 -12.43 -10.92
N ARG A 479 -39.08 -12.08 -9.66
CA ARG A 479 -40.00 -12.35 -8.55
C ARG A 479 -41.26 -11.49 -8.66
N ARG A 480 -41.08 -10.20 -8.98
CA ARG A 480 -42.17 -9.24 -9.21
C ARG A 480 -43.10 -9.66 -10.35
N GLN A 481 -42.56 -10.08 -11.50
CA GLN A 481 -43.40 -10.55 -12.61
C GLN A 481 -44.28 -11.75 -12.22
N LYS A 482 -43.81 -12.61 -11.31
CA LYS A 482 -44.63 -13.71 -10.79
C LYS A 482 -45.67 -13.23 -9.78
N GLU A 483 -45.30 -12.32 -8.87
CA GLU A 483 -46.23 -11.76 -7.89
C GLU A 483 -47.35 -10.95 -8.58
N ASP A 484 -47.02 -10.05 -9.53
CA ASP A 484 -47.99 -9.28 -10.33
C ASP A 484 -48.93 -10.19 -11.16
N PHE A 485 -48.43 -11.33 -11.65
CA PHE A 485 -49.24 -12.31 -12.41
C PHE A 485 -50.20 -13.08 -11.51
N THR A 486 -49.72 -13.51 -10.32
CA THR A 486 -50.55 -14.25 -9.34
C THR A 486 -51.63 -13.36 -8.72
N GLU A 487 -51.39 -12.05 -8.64
CA GLU A 487 -52.37 -11.08 -8.13
C GLU A 487 -53.46 -10.77 -9.16
N ARG A 488 -53.12 -10.71 -10.46
CA ARG A 488 -54.11 -10.60 -11.54
C ARG A 488 -54.98 -11.85 -11.64
N GLU A 489 -54.41 -13.04 -11.53
CA GLU A 489 -55.18 -14.31 -11.49
C GLU A 489 -56.07 -14.49 -10.25
N ARG A 490 -55.97 -13.63 -9.22
CA ARG A 490 -56.89 -13.62 -8.07
C ARG A 490 -58.01 -12.59 -8.20
N ILE A 491 -57.84 -11.62 -9.09
CA ILE A 491 -58.79 -10.52 -9.31
C ILE A 491 -59.72 -10.84 -10.50
N ASP A 492 -59.26 -11.69 -11.42
CA ASP A 492 -60.08 -12.40 -12.42
C ASP A 492 -60.68 -13.69 -11.83
#